data_AF-A0A9Q0HIT3-F1
#
_entry.id   AF-A0A9Q0HIT3-F1
#
_cell.length_a   1.000
_cell.length_b   1.000
_cell.length_c   1.000
_cell.angle_alpha   90.00
_cell.angle_beta   90.00
_cell.angle_gamma   90.00
#
_symmetry.space_group_name_H-M   'P 1'
#
loop_
_entity.id
_entity.type
_entity.pdbx_description
1 polymer ?
#
loop_
_entity_poly.entity_id
_entity_poly.type
_entity_poly.pdbx_seq_one_letter_code
_entity_poly.pdbx_strand_id
1 'polypeptide(L)'
;MASVPTFNKVGYTTVQNHLNCNGNVHLGNSRSLKVRIFEERAKSGFCKLVTRAVAAKPELDISNPDWKKKIEDDFERRFNLPHLRDVIHIEPRPTTFSLKSRNPIGDGNGSLSSGWNGYVNDDDRALLKVIKFASPNSAGAECVDGDCTFIEQWVHRAGPRKMIYYEPSCVKAAIVTCGGLCPGLNDVIRQIVFTLDKYGVKNIVGIPFGYRGFTEKGLPEIPLSRHVVQNINVVGGSFLGVSRGAPSTTEIVDSIQGRGIDMLFVLGGDGTHAGANAIHEECRRRKLKVSVVGVPKTIDNDILLVDKTFGFDTAVEAAQKAINSAYIEAQSAYHGVGFVKLMGRTSGFIAMHASLSSGQIDICLIPEVSFNLDGPNGVLAHLEHLIETKGFAMICVAEGAGQELLEKSHATDASGNAVLSDIGVHLQQKIKRHFKEKGLYADVKYIDPTYMVRAVRANASDAILCTVLGQNAVHGAFAGFSGITTGTCNTHYVYLPITEVIKSTRHVDPNSRMWHRCLTSTGQPDFH
;
A
#
# COMPACT_ATOMS: atom_id res chain seq x y z
N MET A 1 57.80 -22.88 -38.64
CA MET A 1 57.30 -21.80 -39.51
C MET A 1 56.25 -21.05 -38.70
N ALA A 2 56.65 -20.02 -37.94
CA ALA A 2 56.63 -18.58 -38.33
C ALA A 2 55.20 -18.00 -38.22
N SER A 3 54.89 -16.83 -37.66
CA SER A 3 55.55 -15.82 -36.82
C SER A 3 54.45 -14.77 -36.49
N VAL A 4 54.60 -14.06 -35.36
CA VAL A 4 53.71 -13.00 -34.79
C VAL A 4 53.55 -11.77 -35.74
N PRO A 5 52.59 -10.84 -35.51
CA PRO A 5 52.92 -9.68 -34.65
C PRO A 5 51.79 -9.08 -33.77
N THR A 6 52.26 -8.36 -32.76
CA THR A 6 51.65 -7.54 -31.69
C THR A 6 51.28 -6.10 -32.11
N PHE A 7 50.67 -5.36 -31.13
CA PHE A 7 50.46 -3.90 -30.96
C PHE A 7 48.96 -3.47 -31.02
N ASN A 8 48.41 -2.56 -30.22
CA ASN A 8 48.97 -1.53 -29.32
C ASN A 8 47.95 -1.10 -28.24
N LYS A 9 48.41 -0.75 -27.03
CA LYS A 9 47.63 -0.10 -25.96
C LYS A 9 47.60 1.42 -26.20
N VAL A 10 46.43 2.04 -26.15
CA VAL A 10 46.28 3.50 -26.09
C VAL A 10 45.95 3.88 -24.64
N GLY A 11 46.85 4.64 -24.03
CA GLY A 11 46.64 5.28 -22.73
C GLY A 11 45.93 6.62 -22.90
N TYR A 12 44.99 6.91 -22.01
CA TYR A 12 44.49 8.27 -21.78
C TYR A 12 44.80 8.68 -20.34
N THR A 13 45.72 9.65 -20.25
CA THR A 13 46.14 10.35 -19.04
C THR A 13 44.99 11.23 -18.55
N THR A 14 44.44 10.94 -17.37
CA THR A 14 43.46 11.84 -16.73
C THR A 14 44.20 12.77 -15.79
N VAL A 15 44.17 14.07 -16.10
CA VAL A 15 44.69 15.16 -15.29
C VAL A 15 43.87 15.26 -14.01
N GLN A 16 44.49 14.99 -12.84
CA GLN A 16 43.91 15.30 -11.54
C GLN A 16 43.97 16.81 -11.31
N ASN A 17 42.86 17.51 -11.51
CA ASN A 17 42.68 18.84 -10.94
C ASN A 17 42.26 18.68 -9.47
N HIS A 18 43.19 19.01 -8.56
CA HIS A 18 42.89 19.23 -7.15
C HIS A 18 42.01 20.48 -7.01
N LEU A 19 40.70 20.27 -6.82
CA LEU A 19 39.80 21.30 -6.30
C LEU A 19 39.72 21.15 -4.78
N ASN A 20 40.44 22.03 -4.09
CA ASN A 20 40.30 22.31 -2.67
C ASN A 20 38.91 22.93 -2.44
N CYS A 21 38.01 22.21 -1.77
CA CYS A 21 36.73 22.75 -1.30
C CYS A 21 36.67 22.74 0.24
N ASN A 22 37.53 23.53 0.87
CA ASN A 22 37.24 24.09 2.20
C ASN A 22 36.53 25.42 1.98
N GLY A 23 35.19 25.37 1.90
CA GLY A 23 34.34 26.56 1.79
C GLY A 23 33.20 26.46 2.79
N ASN A 24 33.27 27.25 3.86
CA ASN A 24 32.18 27.43 4.82
C ASN A 24 30.98 28.08 4.11
N VAL A 25 29.84 27.40 4.06
CA VAL A 25 28.55 28.02 3.72
C VAL A 25 27.85 28.39 5.02
N HIS A 26 27.80 29.68 5.31
CA HIS A 26 26.95 30.24 6.35
C HIS A 26 25.49 30.24 5.89
N LEU A 27 24.66 29.37 6.48
CA LEU A 27 23.21 29.50 6.49
C LEU A 27 22.78 30.03 7.87
N GLY A 28 22.17 31.21 7.86
CA GLY A 28 21.73 31.91 9.06
C GLY A 28 20.57 31.20 9.79
N ASN A 29 20.75 31.13 11.11
CA ASN A 29 19.76 31.02 12.20
C ASN A 29 18.60 30.00 12.14
N SER A 30 18.91 28.82 12.71
CA SER A 30 18.17 28.09 13.79
C SER A 30 16.82 27.44 13.46
N ARG A 31 16.55 26.13 13.68
CA ARG A 31 17.11 25.12 14.61
C ARG A 31 17.27 23.73 13.96
N SER A 32 18.23 22.98 14.51
CA SER A 32 18.98 21.84 13.95
C SER A 32 18.26 20.48 13.88
N LEU A 33 18.33 19.81 12.72
CA LEU A 33 18.24 18.35 12.62
C LEU A 33 19.56 17.73 13.13
N LYS A 34 19.50 16.85 14.14
CA LYS A 34 20.62 15.95 14.47
C LYS A 34 20.58 14.75 13.54
N VAL A 35 21.34 14.83 12.45
CA VAL A 35 21.64 13.69 11.59
C VAL A 35 22.76 12.90 12.26
N ARG A 36 22.50 11.66 12.71
CA ARG A 36 23.59 10.72 13.03
C ARG A 36 24.06 10.07 11.73
N ILE A 37 25.21 10.51 11.25
CA ILE A 37 25.91 9.90 10.12
C ILE A 37 26.70 8.72 10.67
N PHE A 38 26.39 7.50 10.23
CA PHE A 38 27.27 6.35 10.38
C PHE A 38 28.07 6.19 9.09
N GLU A 39 29.39 6.37 9.17
CA GLU A 39 30.29 6.01 8.07
C GLU A 39 30.65 4.52 8.19
N GLU A 40 30.09 3.67 7.33
CA GLU A 40 30.70 2.38 7.03
C GLU A 40 31.65 2.54 5.84
N ARG A 41 32.95 2.36 6.07
CA ARG A 41 33.97 2.40 5.01
C ARG A 41 33.81 1.20 4.07
N ALA A 42 33.13 1.40 2.94
CA ALA A 42 33.17 0.48 1.81
C ALA A 42 34.37 0.80 0.89
N LYS A 43 35.18 -0.22 0.56
CA LYS A 43 36.26 -0.14 -0.44
C LYS A 43 35.69 -0.09 -1.87
N SER A 44 35.10 1.03 -2.24
CA SER A 44 34.87 1.47 -3.63
C SER A 44 34.20 2.84 -3.57
N GLY A 45 34.74 3.84 -4.26
CA GLY A 45 34.43 5.27 -4.11
C GLY A 45 33.02 5.74 -4.49
N PHE A 46 31.97 5.15 -3.92
CA PHE A 46 30.60 5.67 -3.92
C PHE A 46 30.07 5.69 -2.49
N CYS A 47 30.00 6.87 -1.90
CA CYS A 47 29.33 7.10 -0.62
C CYS A 47 27.81 7.08 -0.87
N LYS A 48 27.11 6.02 -0.48
CA LYS A 48 25.63 5.98 -0.50
C LYS A 48 25.09 6.50 0.82
N LEU A 49 24.26 7.54 0.76
CA LEU A 49 23.39 7.95 1.86
C LEU A 49 22.34 6.85 2.09
N VAL A 50 22.45 6.13 3.21
CA VAL A 50 21.37 5.27 3.71
C VAL A 50 20.53 6.09 4.68
N THR A 51 19.42 6.65 4.21
CA THR A 51 18.44 7.31 5.06
C THR A 51 17.51 6.27 5.67
N ARG A 52 17.81 5.84 6.91
CA ARG A 52 16.79 5.27 7.79
C ARG A 52 15.91 6.42 8.25
N ALA A 53 14.70 6.53 7.70
CA ALA A 53 13.68 7.40 8.26
C ALA A 53 13.17 6.78 9.57
N VAL A 54 13.90 7.01 10.66
CA VAL A 54 13.27 7.00 11.97
C VAL A 54 12.41 8.24 11.96
N ALA A 55 11.09 8.08 11.95
CA ALA A 55 10.19 9.19 12.25
C ALA A 55 10.53 9.66 13.66
N ALA A 56 11.44 10.63 13.77
CA ALA A 56 11.59 11.39 14.99
C ALA A 56 10.22 12.03 15.21
N LYS A 57 9.49 11.58 16.24
CA LYS A 57 8.40 12.40 16.78
C LYS A 57 9.05 13.77 17.00
N PRO A 58 8.57 14.86 16.36
CA PRO A 58 9.10 16.17 16.67
C PRO A 58 9.07 16.30 18.19
N GLU A 59 10.21 16.65 18.80
CA GLU A 59 10.31 16.81 20.26
C GLU A 59 9.25 17.82 20.66
N LEU A 60 8.13 17.29 21.14
CA LEU A 60 6.96 18.06 21.50
C LEU A 60 7.31 18.70 22.82
N ASP A 61 7.47 20.02 22.80
CA ASP A 61 7.69 20.79 24.01
C ASP A 61 6.36 20.90 24.76
N ILE A 62 6.03 19.86 25.53
CA ILE A 62 4.81 19.75 26.35
C ILE A 62 4.78 20.85 27.43
N SER A 63 5.92 21.48 27.73
CA SER A 63 5.98 22.63 28.65
C SER A 63 5.38 23.91 28.07
N ASN A 64 5.20 23.99 26.74
CA ASN A 64 4.55 25.11 26.08
C ASN A 64 3.02 25.00 26.22
N PRO A 65 2.29 25.92 26.87
CA PRO A 65 0.85 25.80 27.09
C PRO A 65 0.01 25.66 25.81
N ASP A 66 0.52 26.10 24.66
CA ASP A 66 -0.16 26.04 23.35
C ASP A 66 0.22 24.80 22.52
N TRP A 67 0.94 23.83 23.09
CA TRP A 67 1.43 22.67 22.35
C TRP A 67 0.31 21.88 21.66
N LYS A 68 -0.88 21.77 22.29
CA LYS A 68 -2.04 21.06 21.73
C LYS A 68 -2.57 21.74 20.47
N LYS A 69 -2.77 23.06 20.53
CA LYS A 69 -3.23 23.85 19.39
C LYS A 69 -2.25 23.77 18.21
N LYS A 70 -0.94 23.78 18.48
CA LYS A 70 0.07 23.59 17.43
C LYS A 70 -0.02 22.23 16.74
N ILE A 71 -0.35 21.17 17.47
CA ILE A 71 -0.59 19.84 16.88
C ILE A 71 -1.86 19.85 16.02
N GLU A 72 -2.93 20.46 16.50
CA GLU A 72 -4.19 20.61 15.75
C GLU A 72 -3.96 21.39 14.45
N ASP A 73 -3.34 22.57 14.53
CA ASP A 73 -3.03 23.42 13.37
C ASP A 73 -2.12 22.68 12.36
N ASP A 74 -1.10 21.94 12.84
CA ASP A 74 -0.24 21.14 11.97
C ASP A 74 -1.00 19.98 11.32
N PHE A 75 -1.89 19.32 12.07
CA PHE A 75 -2.73 18.25 11.55
C PHE A 75 -3.66 18.79 10.46
N GLU A 76 -4.40 19.86 10.73
CA GLU A 76 -5.30 20.48 9.75
C GLU A 76 -4.56 20.89 8.47
N ARG A 77 -3.38 21.50 8.61
CA ARG A 77 -2.54 21.87 7.46
C ARG A 77 -2.11 20.66 6.63
N ARG A 78 -1.74 19.55 7.27
CA ARG A 78 -1.29 18.33 6.59
C ARG A 78 -2.42 17.53 5.97
N PHE A 79 -3.60 17.55 6.59
CA PHE A 79 -4.79 16.81 6.14
C PHE A 79 -5.74 17.63 5.27
N ASN A 80 -5.43 18.90 5.05
CA ASN A 80 -6.12 19.71 4.05
C ASN A 80 -5.96 19.08 2.66
N LEU A 81 -7.08 18.87 1.96
CA LEU A 81 -7.08 18.23 0.65
C LEU A 81 -6.64 19.22 -0.43
N PRO A 82 -5.63 18.89 -1.26
CA PRO A 82 -5.29 19.75 -2.39
C PRO A 82 -6.46 19.84 -3.37
N HIS A 83 -6.71 21.05 -3.88
CA HIS A 83 -7.85 21.34 -4.73
C HIS A 83 -7.40 22.12 -5.98
N LEU A 84 -8.07 21.92 -7.12
CA LEU A 84 -7.71 22.60 -8.38
C LEU A 84 -7.71 24.13 -8.24
N ARG A 85 -8.63 24.67 -7.43
CA ARG A 85 -8.72 26.11 -7.14
C ARG A 85 -7.47 26.72 -6.52
N ASP A 86 -6.59 25.89 -5.96
CA ASP A 86 -5.34 26.35 -5.34
C ASP A 86 -4.33 26.87 -6.38
N VAL A 87 -4.49 26.49 -7.65
CA VAL A 87 -3.56 26.87 -8.74
C VAL A 87 -4.22 27.49 -9.95
N ILE A 88 -5.50 27.26 -10.17
CA ILE A 88 -6.24 27.75 -11.33
C ILE A 88 -7.60 28.30 -10.90
N HIS A 89 -8.02 29.39 -11.52
CA HIS A 89 -9.34 29.95 -11.29
C HIS A 89 -10.38 29.13 -12.06
N ILE A 90 -11.28 28.46 -11.33
CA ILE A 90 -12.38 27.68 -11.89
C ILE A 90 -13.64 27.97 -11.07
N GLU A 91 -14.70 28.34 -11.78
CA GLU A 91 -16.02 28.51 -11.17
C GLU A 91 -16.69 27.15 -10.92
N PRO A 92 -17.26 26.93 -9.72
CA PRO A 92 -18.01 25.73 -9.43
C PRO A 92 -19.33 25.70 -10.23
N ARG A 93 -19.83 24.50 -10.50
CA ARG A 93 -21.14 24.30 -11.14
C ARG A 93 -21.96 23.20 -10.46
N PRO A 94 -23.29 23.19 -10.57
CA PRO A 94 -24.10 22.11 -10.04
C PRO A 94 -23.72 20.75 -10.64
N THR A 95 -23.74 19.71 -9.81
CA THR A 95 -23.45 18.34 -10.20
C THR A 95 -24.51 17.77 -11.15
N THR A 96 -24.08 16.99 -12.15
CA THR A 96 -24.95 16.16 -12.98
C THR A 96 -25.30 14.82 -12.31
N PHE A 97 -24.57 14.44 -11.26
CA PHE A 97 -24.79 13.18 -10.57
C PHE A 97 -26.02 13.26 -9.68
N SER A 98 -27.10 12.59 -10.11
CA SER A 98 -28.33 12.50 -9.34
C SER A 98 -28.42 11.21 -8.53
N LEU A 99 -28.89 11.36 -7.28
CA LEU A 99 -29.24 10.27 -6.38
C LEU A 99 -30.69 9.79 -6.56
N LYS A 100 -31.54 10.63 -7.18
CA LYS A 100 -32.99 10.40 -7.36
C LYS A 100 -33.34 9.70 -8.67
N SER A 101 -32.46 9.75 -9.67
CA SER A 101 -32.68 9.18 -11.00
C SER A 101 -32.50 7.66 -10.97
N ARG A 102 -33.44 6.95 -10.32
CA ARG A 102 -33.53 5.48 -10.35
C ARG A 102 -34.46 4.96 -11.45
N ASN A 103 -35.23 5.84 -12.09
CA ASN A 103 -36.14 5.49 -13.19
C ASN A 103 -35.65 6.09 -14.52
N PRO A 104 -35.42 5.27 -15.56
CA PRO A 104 -35.20 5.74 -16.93
C PRO A 104 -36.47 6.33 -17.56
N ILE A 105 -37.63 6.12 -16.95
CA ILE A 105 -38.96 6.50 -17.46
C ILE A 105 -39.64 7.37 -16.39
N GLY A 106 -39.74 8.67 -16.63
CA GLY A 106 -40.64 9.60 -15.94
C GLY A 106 -40.11 10.26 -14.67
N ASP A 107 -40.31 11.59 -14.62
CA ASP A 107 -40.04 12.50 -13.51
C ASP A 107 -40.79 12.11 -12.23
N GLY A 108 -40.19 11.20 -11.46
CA GLY A 108 -40.57 10.93 -10.09
C GLY A 108 -40.15 12.10 -9.21
N ASN A 109 -41.04 13.09 -9.06
CA ASN A 109 -40.88 14.25 -8.17
C ASN A 109 -41.00 13.80 -6.70
N GLY A 110 -40.04 13.01 -6.23
CA GLY A 110 -39.90 12.63 -4.83
C GLY A 110 -39.44 13.85 -4.03
N SER A 111 -40.40 14.53 -3.39
CA SER A 111 -40.16 15.57 -2.41
C SER A 111 -39.28 15.00 -1.29
N LEU A 112 -38.07 15.53 -1.15
CA LEU A 112 -37.26 15.29 0.04
C LEU A 112 -37.73 16.27 1.10
N SER A 113 -37.79 15.81 2.35
CA SER A 113 -38.00 16.67 3.52
C SER A 113 -37.12 17.91 3.41
N SER A 114 -37.71 19.09 3.65
CA SER A 114 -37.04 20.39 3.54
C SER A 114 -35.72 20.41 4.32
N GLY A 115 -34.60 20.32 3.61
CA GLY A 115 -33.24 20.36 4.19
C GLY A 115 -32.29 19.26 3.71
N TRP A 116 -32.78 18.08 3.33
CA TRP A 116 -31.90 16.98 2.88
C TRP A 116 -31.63 17.08 1.37
N ASN A 117 -30.36 17.24 0.99
CA ASN A 117 -29.95 17.35 -0.42
C ASN A 117 -29.26 16.07 -0.96
N GLY A 118 -28.97 15.09 -0.11
CA GLY A 118 -28.38 13.79 -0.45
C GLY A 118 -26.87 13.78 -0.70
N TYR A 119 -26.22 14.94 -0.75
CA TYR A 119 -24.78 15.08 -0.99
C TYR A 119 -24.00 15.16 0.33
N VAL A 120 -22.69 14.89 0.25
CA VAL A 120 -21.76 15.14 1.36
C VAL A 120 -21.33 16.59 1.29
N ASN A 121 -21.33 17.32 2.42
CA ASN A 121 -20.86 18.71 2.43
C ASN A 121 -19.33 18.77 2.52
N ASP A 122 -18.76 19.92 2.17
CA ASP A 122 -17.30 20.11 2.22
C ASP A 122 -16.76 20.17 3.65
N ASP A 123 -17.62 20.49 4.63
CA ASP A 123 -17.31 20.54 6.06
C ASP A 123 -17.60 19.22 6.80
N ASP A 124 -18.14 18.21 6.11
CA ASP A 124 -18.35 16.90 6.70
C ASP A 124 -17.01 16.23 7.04
N ARG A 125 -16.82 15.87 8.31
CA ARG A 125 -15.60 15.21 8.82
C ARG A 125 -15.90 13.86 9.46
N ALA A 126 -14.89 12.99 9.52
CA ALA A 126 -14.85 11.78 10.32
C ALA A 126 -13.63 11.83 11.26
N LEU A 127 -13.76 11.28 12.46
CA LEU A 127 -12.63 11.16 13.37
C LEU A 127 -11.67 10.09 12.86
N LEU A 128 -10.38 10.44 12.78
CA LEU A 128 -9.29 9.54 12.45
C LEU A 128 -9.02 8.56 13.59
N LYS A 129 -9.12 9.03 14.83
CA LYS A 129 -8.98 8.23 16.05
C LYS A 129 -10.24 8.37 16.89
N VAL A 130 -10.74 7.26 17.43
CA VAL A 130 -12.01 7.21 18.16
C VAL A 130 -11.86 6.88 19.65
N ILE A 131 -10.67 6.48 20.09
CA ILE A 131 -10.39 6.17 21.50
C ILE A 131 -10.01 7.46 22.22
N LYS A 132 -10.95 8.03 22.98
CA LYS A 132 -10.74 9.27 23.76
C LYS A 132 -10.02 9.05 25.08
N PHE A 133 -10.22 7.89 25.73
CA PHE A 133 -9.65 7.58 27.03
C PHE A 133 -8.87 6.28 26.95
N ALA A 134 -7.57 6.34 27.26
CA ALA A 134 -6.69 5.19 27.36
C ALA A 134 -5.70 5.43 28.51
N SER A 135 -5.30 4.36 29.20
CA SER A 135 -4.17 4.43 30.13
C SER A 135 -2.87 4.18 29.37
N PRO A 136 -1.74 4.83 29.73
CA PRO A 136 -0.44 4.63 29.07
C PRO A 136 0.00 3.17 29.04
N ASN A 137 -0.48 2.37 30.00
CA ASN A 137 -0.12 0.96 30.16
C ASN A 137 -1.13 0.01 29.49
N SER A 138 -2.13 0.53 28.76
CA SER A 138 -3.10 -0.30 28.06
C SER A 138 -2.54 -0.80 26.73
N ALA A 139 -2.82 -2.07 26.41
CA ALA A 139 -2.45 -2.65 25.12
C ALA A 139 -3.06 -1.84 23.95
N GLY A 140 -2.21 -1.36 23.04
CA GLY A 140 -2.61 -0.54 21.90
C GLY A 140 -2.98 0.91 22.25
N ALA A 141 -2.57 1.44 23.41
CA ALA A 141 -2.76 2.85 23.73
C ALA A 141 -1.82 3.74 22.89
N GLU A 142 -2.42 4.65 22.12
CA GLU A 142 -1.66 5.65 21.35
C GLU A 142 -1.71 7.01 22.04
N CYS A 143 -0.73 7.27 22.89
CA CYS A 143 -0.68 8.47 23.71
C CYS A 143 0.21 9.54 23.07
N VAL A 144 -0.30 10.78 23.02
CA VAL A 144 0.45 11.94 22.51
C VAL A 144 1.46 12.41 23.55
N ASP A 145 1.10 12.30 24.84
CA ASP A 145 1.92 12.61 26.01
C ASP A 145 1.87 11.46 27.05
N GLY A 146 2.55 11.64 28.18
CA GLY A 146 2.60 10.66 29.27
C GLY A 146 1.27 10.45 30.01
N ASP A 147 0.33 11.40 29.89
CA ASP A 147 -1.00 11.34 30.53
C ASP A 147 -2.08 10.80 29.58
N CYS A 148 -1.71 10.40 28.36
CA CYS A 148 -2.62 9.96 27.30
C CYS A 148 -3.72 10.98 26.98
N THR A 149 -3.34 12.26 26.89
CA THR A 149 -4.22 13.29 26.37
C THR A 149 -4.58 12.97 24.93
N PHE A 150 -5.88 12.98 24.66
CA PHE A 150 -6.43 12.84 23.32
C PHE A 150 -6.60 14.20 22.64
N ILE A 151 -6.21 14.26 21.36
CA ILE A 151 -6.42 15.40 20.46
C ILE A 151 -7.26 14.91 19.29
N GLU A 152 -8.37 15.58 19.03
CA GLU A 152 -9.26 15.23 17.93
C GLU A 152 -8.57 15.47 16.58
N GLN A 153 -8.66 14.48 15.70
CA GLN A 153 -8.02 14.48 14.39
C GLN A 153 -9.09 14.18 13.36
N TRP A 154 -9.45 15.17 12.56
CA TRP A 154 -10.60 15.13 11.65
C TRP A 154 -10.19 14.99 10.20
N VAL A 155 -10.72 14.00 9.49
CA VAL A 155 -10.49 13.78 8.05
C VAL A 155 -11.76 14.00 7.24
N HIS A 156 -11.62 14.39 5.98
CA HIS A 156 -12.75 14.73 5.12
C HIS A 156 -13.55 13.49 4.70
N ARG A 157 -14.89 13.55 4.79
CA ARG A 157 -15.75 12.47 4.30
C ARG A 157 -15.74 12.38 2.78
N ALA A 158 -15.63 11.16 2.25
CA ALA A 158 -15.74 10.88 0.83
C ALA A 158 -17.20 10.80 0.38
N GLY A 159 -17.46 11.11 -0.89
CA GLY A 159 -18.79 11.03 -1.51
C GLY A 159 -19.10 12.17 -2.48
N PRO A 160 -20.28 12.12 -3.13
CA PRO A 160 -20.67 13.10 -4.14
C PRO A 160 -20.90 14.47 -3.52
N ARG A 161 -20.46 15.52 -4.23
CA ARG A 161 -20.68 16.93 -3.88
C ARG A 161 -21.78 17.55 -4.73
N LYS A 162 -22.45 18.56 -4.17
CA LYS A 162 -23.47 19.35 -4.88
C LYS A 162 -22.86 20.20 -5.99
N MET A 163 -21.64 20.69 -5.77
CA MET A 163 -20.87 21.46 -6.73
C MET A 163 -19.70 20.63 -7.26
N ILE A 164 -19.41 20.77 -8.56
CA ILE A 164 -18.31 20.13 -9.27
C ILE A 164 -17.50 21.17 -10.06
N TYR A 165 -16.29 20.81 -10.50
CA TYR A 165 -15.32 21.74 -11.14
C TYR A 165 -14.96 21.37 -12.57
N TYR A 166 -15.66 20.39 -13.13
CA TYR A 166 -15.54 19.97 -14.53
C TYR A 166 -16.92 19.95 -15.20
N GLU A 167 -16.95 20.29 -16.48
CA GLU A 167 -18.08 19.97 -17.37
C GLU A 167 -17.97 18.50 -17.76
N PRO A 168 -18.84 17.58 -17.30
CA PRO A 168 -18.67 16.15 -17.53
C PRO A 168 -18.53 15.77 -19.01
N SER A 169 -19.26 16.43 -19.92
CA SER A 169 -19.20 16.12 -21.35
C SER A 169 -17.87 16.48 -22.01
N CYS A 170 -17.06 17.35 -21.39
CA CYS A 170 -15.76 17.79 -21.90
C CYS A 170 -14.58 17.04 -21.28
N VAL A 171 -14.82 16.20 -20.27
CA VAL A 171 -13.76 15.46 -19.57
C VAL A 171 -13.23 14.32 -20.44
N LYS A 172 -11.91 14.22 -20.54
CA LYS A 172 -11.20 12.98 -20.84
C LYS A 172 -10.62 12.37 -19.57
N ALA A 173 -11.09 11.19 -19.20
CA ALA A 173 -10.66 10.47 -18.01
C ALA A 173 -9.78 9.27 -18.39
N ALA A 174 -8.65 9.10 -17.70
CA ALA A 174 -7.74 7.99 -17.87
C ALA A 174 -7.64 7.15 -16.60
N ILE A 175 -7.57 5.83 -16.74
CA ILE A 175 -7.39 4.86 -15.66
C ILE A 175 -6.08 4.11 -15.88
N VAL A 176 -5.26 3.95 -14.85
CA VAL A 176 -4.02 3.17 -14.91
C VAL A 176 -3.89 2.24 -13.70
N THR A 177 -3.48 0.99 -13.94
CA THR A 177 -3.18 0.01 -12.89
C THR A 177 -1.70 -0.32 -12.85
N CYS A 178 -1.03 -0.08 -11.72
CA CYS A 178 0.41 -0.26 -11.55
C CYS A 178 0.76 -1.29 -10.46
N GLY A 179 2.01 -1.75 -10.46
CA GLY A 179 2.56 -2.65 -9.45
C GLY A 179 2.19 -4.11 -9.67
N GLY A 180 2.01 -4.86 -8.58
CA GLY A 180 1.55 -6.27 -8.63
C GLY A 180 0.03 -6.41 -8.74
N LEU A 181 -0.41 -7.57 -9.21
CA LEU A 181 -1.83 -7.95 -9.21
C LEU A 181 -2.41 -7.98 -7.79
N CYS A 182 -3.71 -7.73 -7.71
CA CYS A 182 -4.50 -7.70 -6.50
C CYS A 182 -5.94 -8.08 -6.89
N PRO A 183 -6.63 -8.95 -6.15
CA PRO A 183 -8.05 -9.18 -6.36
C PRO A 183 -8.81 -7.84 -6.27
N GLY A 184 -9.76 -7.61 -7.18
CA GLY A 184 -10.58 -6.40 -7.20
C GLY A 184 -10.11 -5.27 -8.13
N LEU A 185 -8.96 -5.40 -8.80
CA LEU A 185 -8.50 -4.41 -9.80
C LEU A 185 -9.56 -4.13 -10.88
N ASN A 186 -10.15 -5.20 -11.43
CA ASN A 186 -11.20 -5.10 -12.43
C ASN A 186 -12.49 -4.47 -11.88
N ASP A 187 -12.86 -4.76 -10.64
CA ASP A 187 -14.01 -4.15 -9.95
C ASP A 187 -13.86 -2.63 -9.85
N VAL A 188 -12.67 -2.15 -9.47
CA VAL A 188 -12.39 -0.71 -9.37
C VAL A 188 -12.40 -0.06 -10.76
N ILE A 189 -11.74 -0.65 -11.77
CA ILE A 189 -11.76 -0.12 -13.15
C ILE A 189 -13.21 0.01 -13.63
N ARG A 190 -13.99 -1.07 -13.50
CA ARG A 190 -15.40 -1.12 -13.91
C ARG A 190 -16.20 -0.03 -13.22
N GLN A 191 -16.01 0.14 -11.91
CA GLN A 191 -16.81 1.08 -11.15
C GLN A 191 -16.43 2.54 -11.42
N ILE A 192 -15.16 2.85 -11.67
CA ILE A 192 -14.75 4.18 -12.12
C ILE A 192 -15.45 4.50 -13.45
N VAL A 193 -15.39 3.60 -14.44
CA VAL A 193 -16.05 3.79 -15.74
C VAL A 193 -17.57 3.99 -15.58
N PHE A 194 -18.23 3.16 -14.77
CA PHE A 194 -19.67 3.27 -14.53
C PHE A 194 -20.06 4.60 -13.87
N THR A 195 -19.23 5.09 -12.96
CA THR A 195 -19.48 6.35 -12.25
C THR A 195 -19.23 7.54 -13.17
N LEU A 196 -18.13 7.54 -13.94
CA LEU A 196 -17.84 8.56 -14.97
C LEU A 196 -18.96 8.66 -16.01
N ASP A 197 -19.41 7.52 -16.54
CA ASP A 197 -20.54 7.48 -17.48
C ASP A 197 -21.82 8.04 -16.86
N LYS A 198 -22.10 7.74 -15.58
CA LYS A 198 -23.25 8.31 -14.85
C LYS A 198 -23.16 9.84 -14.69
N TYR A 199 -21.95 10.41 -14.58
CA TYR A 199 -21.75 11.86 -14.62
C TYR A 199 -21.97 12.44 -16.03
N GLY A 200 -21.90 11.63 -17.08
CA GLY A 200 -22.05 12.05 -18.48
C GLY A 200 -20.73 12.11 -19.27
N VAL A 201 -19.63 11.60 -18.71
CA VAL A 201 -18.32 11.57 -19.38
C VAL A 201 -18.37 10.66 -20.61
N LYS A 202 -17.91 11.17 -21.76
CA LYS A 202 -17.94 10.44 -23.04
C LYS A 202 -16.58 9.86 -23.45
N ASN A 203 -15.49 10.43 -22.95
CA ASN A 203 -14.14 10.02 -23.31
C ASN A 203 -13.45 9.39 -22.10
N ILE A 204 -13.49 8.07 -22.01
CA ILE A 204 -12.86 7.31 -20.93
C ILE A 204 -11.88 6.34 -21.55
N VAL A 205 -10.64 6.35 -21.07
CA VAL A 205 -9.55 5.53 -21.61
C VAL A 205 -8.80 4.79 -20.50
N GLY A 206 -8.25 3.64 -20.85
CA GLY A 206 -7.32 2.88 -20.04
C GLY A 206 -5.90 3.04 -20.56
N ILE A 207 -4.95 3.23 -19.65
CA ILE A 207 -3.52 3.26 -19.95
C ILE A 207 -2.96 1.85 -19.76
N PRO A 208 -2.47 1.18 -20.82
CA PRO A 208 -2.00 -0.20 -20.72
C PRO A 208 -0.73 -0.34 -19.88
N PHE A 209 -0.66 -1.42 -19.09
CA PHE A 209 0.55 -1.89 -18.42
C PHE A 209 1.22 -0.81 -17.55
N GLY A 210 0.47 -0.18 -16.65
CA GLY A 210 0.98 0.76 -15.66
C GLY A 210 1.55 2.05 -16.26
N TYR A 211 2.48 2.70 -15.54
CA TYR A 211 3.06 3.98 -15.99
C TYR A 211 3.82 3.89 -17.31
N ARG A 212 4.28 2.70 -17.70
CA ARG A 212 4.90 2.45 -19.02
C ARG A 212 3.99 2.85 -20.18
N GLY A 213 2.67 2.67 -20.06
CA GLY A 213 1.71 2.99 -21.13
C GLY A 213 1.62 4.48 -21.50
N PHE A 214 2.24 5.38 -20.72
CA PHE A 214 2.34 6.80 -21.07
C PHE A 214 3.39 7.09 -22.14
N THR A 215 4.46 6.31 -22.22
CA THR A 215 5.62 6.62 -23.08
C THR A 215 5.97 5.52 -24.08
N GLU A 216 5.58 4.28 -23.82
CA GLU A 216 5.93 3.14 -24.67
C GLU A 216 5.26 3.22 -26.04
N LYS A 217 6.06 3.08 -27.09
CA LYS A 217 5.56 3.07 -28.47
C LYS A 217 4.82 1.76 -28.73
N GLY A 218 3.65 1.84 -29.34
CA GLY A 218 2.83 0.65 -29.65
C GLY A 218 1.85 0.23 -28.55
N LEU A 219 1.77 0.97 -27.44
CA LEU A 219 0.71 0.83 -26.43
C LEU A 219 -0.30 1.98 -26.53
N PRO A 220 -1.30 1.90 -27.44
CA PRO A 220 -2.32 2.93 -27.55
C PRO A 220 -3.26 2.92 -26.32
N GLU A 221 -3.93 4.05 -26.09
CA GLU A 221 -5.03 4.12 -25.13
C GLU A 221 -6.12 3.11 -25.47
N ILE A 222 -6.63 2.40 -24.46
CA ILE A 222 -7.75 1.47 -24.62
C ILE A 222 -9.06 2.23 -24.37
N PRO A 223 -9.97 2.36 -25.35
CA PRO A 223 -11.27 2.98 -25.11
C PRO A 223 -12.07 2.17 -24.09
N LEU A 224 -12.60 2.84 -23.06
CA LEU A 224 -13.43 2.22 -22.04
C LEU A 224 -14.86 2.74 -22.13
N SER A 225 -15.82 1.83 -22.06
CA SER A 225 -17.24 2.13 -21.99
C SER A 225 -17.91 1.15 -21.06
N ARG A 226 -19.14 1.43 -20.62
CA ARG A 226 -19.91 0.49 -19.78
C ARG A 226 -19.98 -0.91 -20.38
N HIS A 227 -20.10 -0.99 -21.72
CA HIS A 227 -20.16 -2.26 -22.44
C HIS A 227 -18.83 -3.01 -22.36
N VAL A 228 -17.72 -2.32 -22.62
CA VAL A 228 -16.36 -2.92 -22.57
C VAL A 228 -16.05 -3.50 -21.18
N VAL A 229 -16.44 -2.80 -20.11
CA VAL A 229 -16.12 -3.21 -18.73
C VAL A 229 -17.24 -4.00 -18.03
N GLN A 230 -18.31 -4.38 -18.73
CA GLN A 230 -19.54 -4.89 -18.11
C GLN A 230 -19.29 -6.08 -17.17
N ASN A 231 -18.41 -7.00 -17.58
CA ASN A 231 -18.16 -8.27 -16.89
C ASN A 231 -16.70 -8.46 -16.46
N ILE A 232 -15.83 -7.45 -16.56
CA ILE A 232 -14.41 -7.64 -16.23
C ILE A 232 -14.20 -8.01 -14.74
N ASN A 233 -15.14 -7.66 -13.87
CA ASN A 233 -15.10 -7.96 -12.44
C ASN A 233 -15.29 -9.45 -12.09
N VAL A 234 -15.77 -10.29 -13.03
CA VAL A 234 -15.98 -11.72 -12.75
C VAL A 234 -14.70 -12.54 -12.82
N VAL A 235 -13.59 -11.93 -13.28
CA VAL A 235 -12.27 -12.54 -13.38
C VAL A 235 -11.25 -11.74 -12.58
N GLY A 236 -10.22 -12.44 -12.08
CA GLY A 236 -9.07 -11.80 -11.44
C GLY A 236 -8.13 -11.12 -12.44
N GLY A 237 -7.02 -10.59 -11.93
CA GLY A 237 -6.03 -9.86 -12.73
C GLY A 237 -6.43 -8.40 -13.01
N SER A 238 -5.89 -7.82 -14.08
CA SER A 238 -6.23 -6.46 -14.53
C SER A 238 -6.48 -6.45 -16.03
N PHE A 239 -7.64 -5.94 -16.43
CA PHE A 239 -8.01 -5.71 -17.84
C PHE A 239 -7.01 -4.79 -18.55
N LEU A 240 -6.42 -3.83 -17.84
CA LEU A 240 -5.43 -2.90 -18.39
C LEU A 240 -4.00 -3.45 -18.33
N GLY A 241 -3.79 -4.61 -17.70
CA GLY A 241 -2.46 -5.12 -17.36
C GLY A 241 -1.78 -4.29 -16.28
N VAL A 242 -0.66 -4.79 -15.75
CA VAL A 242 0.13 -4.10 -14.72
C VAL A 242 1.61 -4.10 -15.09
N SER A 243 2.36 -3.13 -14.58
CA SER A 243 3.82 -3.13 -14.68
C SER A 243 4.47 -2.50 -13.46
N ARG A 244 5.76 -2.81 -13.28
CA ARG A 244 6.68 -2.19 -12.32
C ARG A 244 7.64 -1.26 -13.07
N GLY A 245 8.09 -0.22 -12.37
CA GLY A 245 8.91 0.85 -12.95
C GLY A 245 8.05 1.91 -13.63
N ALA A 246 8.60 3.10 -13.77
CA ALA A 246 7.94 4.23 -14.39
C ALA A 246 8.93 5.01 -15.26
N PRO A 247 8.48 5.59 -16.39
CA PRO A 247 9.17 6.71 -17.03
C PRO A 247 9.33 7.88 -16.06
N SER A 248 10.07 8.90 -16.46
CA SER A 248 10.19 10.11 -15.64
C SER A 248 8.82 10.80 -15.48
N THR A 249 8.60 11.46 -14.33
CA THR A 249 7.37 12.22 -14.06
C THR A 249 7.08 13.24 -15.16
N THR A 250 8.12 13.90 -15.68
CA THR A 250 8.02 14.88 -16.78
C THR A 250 7.43 14.24 -18.03
N GLU A 251 7.94 13.08 -18.47
CA GLU A 251 7.43 12.38 -19.67
C GLU A 251 5.98 11.93 -19.48
N ILE A 252 5.61 11.49 -18.28
CA ILE A 252 4.23 11.12 -17.97
C ILE A 252 3.32 12.34 -18.08
N VAL A 253 3.71 13.49 -17.51
CA VAL A 253 2.91 14.72 -17.57
C VAL A 253 2.85 15.31 -18.97
N ASP A 254 3.94 15.22 -19.75
CA ASP A 254 3.95 15.57 -21.18
C ASP A 254 2.94 14.72 -21.95
N SER A 255 2.88 13.42 -21.65
CA SER A 255 1.91 12.50 -22.25
C SER A 255 0.47 12.82 -21.83
N ILE A 256 0.24 13.12 -20.54
CA ILE A 256 -1.07 13.56 -20.02
C ILE A 256 -1.55 14.81 -20.77
N GLN A 257 -0.67 15.80 -20.94
CA GLN A 257 -0.98 17.04 -21.63
C GLN A 257 -1.20 16.81 -23.13
N GLY A 258 -0.30 16.06 -23.79
CA GLY A 258 -0.40 15.76 -25.22
C GLY A 258 -1.62 14.92 -25.60
N ARG A 259 -2.11 14.10 -24.67
CA ARG A 259 -3.34 13.29 -24.84
C ARG A 259 -4.60 14.01 -24.36
N GLY A 260 -4.47 15.20 -23.75
CA GLY A 260 -5.58 16.00 -23.24
C GLY A 260 -6.35 15.32 -22.11
N ILE A 261 -5.66 14.65 -21.17
CA ILE A 261 -6.28 13.95 -20.05
C ILE A 261 -6.58 14.96 -18.91
N ASP A 262 -7.84 15.07 -18.50
CA ASP A 262 -8.31 15.97 -17.43
C ASP A 262 -8.35 15.29 -16.06
N MET A 263 -8.60 13.98 -16.03
CA MET A 263 -8.68 13.18 -14.82
C MET A 263 -7.85 11.92 -14.97
N LEU A 264 -6.97 11.67 -14.01
CA LEU A 264 -6.15 10.47 -13.95
C LEU A 264 -6.45 9.70 -12.66
N PHE A 265 -6.96 8.49 -12.81
CA PHE A 265 -7.19 7.54 -11.71
C PHE A 265 -6.07 6.52 -11.65
N VAL A 266 -5.33 6.51 -10.55
CA VAL A 266 -4.13 5.69 -10.37
C VAL A 266 -4.38 4.60 -9.33
N LEU A 267 -4.43 3.35 -9.77
CA LEU A 267 -4.66 2.19 -8.91
C LEU A 267 -3.32 1.52 -8.59
N GLY A 268 -2.91 1.50 -7.32
CA GLY A 268 -1.57 1.03 -6.96
C GLY A 268 -1.25 0.98 -5.47
N GLY A 269 -0.09 0.44 -5.12
CA GLY A 269 0.42 0.48 -3.73
C GLY A 269 1.21 1.76 -3.43
N ASP A 270 2.05 1.75 -2.40
CA ASP A 270 2.85 2.91 -1.94
C ASP A 270 3.68 3.56 -3.06
N GLY A 271 4.53 2.78 -3.74
CA GLY A 271 5.37 3.32 -4.82
C GLY A 271 4.55 3.91 -5.98
N THR A 272 3.36 3.38 -6.23
CA THR A 272 2.45 3.96 -7.23
C THR A 272 1.83 5.25 -6.75
N HIS A 273 1.42 5.33 -5.48
CA HIS A 273 0.90 6.55 -4.85
C HIS A 273 1.97 7.64 -4.80
N ALA A 274 3.23 7.29 -4.51
CA ALA A 274 4.35 8.22 -4.61
C ALA A 274 4.50 8.78 -6.04
N GLY A 275 4.38 7.92 -7.06
CA GLY A 275 4.31 8.36 -8.46
C GLY A 275 3.12 9.27 -8.75
N ALA A 276 1.93 8.96 -8.23
CA ALA A 276 0.73 9.77 -8.40
C ALA A 276 0.89 11.16 -7.77
N ASN A 277 1.52 11.24 -6.59
CA ASN A 277 1.85 12.50 -5.94
C ASN A 277 2.85 13.32 -6.76
N ALA A 278 3.88 12.68 -7.33
CA ALA A 278 4.84 13.36 -8.20
C ALA A 278 4.17 13.91 -9.46
N ILE A 279 3.29 13.14 -10.09
CA ILE A 279 2.48 13.59 -11.24
C ILE A 279 1.58 14.77 -10.84
N HIS A 280 0.91 14.67 -9.69
CA HIS A 280 0.07 15.75 -9.16
C HIS A 280 0.85 17.05 -8.97
N GLU A 281 1.98 17.01 -8.28
CA GLU A 281 2.81 18.20 -8.02
C GLU A 281 3.34 18.80 -9.33
N GLU A 282 3.72 17.98 -10.30
CA GLU A 282 4.19 18.46 -11.59
C GLU A 282 3.05 19.10 -12.42
N CYS A 283 1.84 18.52 -12.41
CA CYS A 283 0.65 19.15 -12.98
C CYS A 283 0.34 20.49 -12.29
N ARG A 284 0.45 20.54 -10.96
CA ARG A 284 0.24 21.73 -10.14
C ARG A 284 1.25 22.84 -10.46
N ARG A 285 2.53 22.49 -10.57
CA ARG A 285 3.63 23.38 -10.97
C ARG A 285 3.40 23.98 -12.36
N ARG A 286 2.87 23.18 -13.29
CA ARG A 286 2.53 23.60 -14.66
C ARG A 286 1.15 24.28 -14.77
N LYS A 287 0.40 24.40 -13.67
CA LYS A 287 -0.98 24.94 -13.62
C LYS A 287 -1.94 24.23 -14.59
N LEU A 288 -1.78 22.91 -14.75
CA LEU A 288 -2.67 22.11 -15.59
C LEU A 288 -3.97 21.80 -14.82
N LYS A 289 -5.10 21.81 -15.54
CA LYS A 289 -6.42 21.41 -14.99
C LYS A 289 -6.57 19.89 -14.95
N VAL A 290 -5.68 19.22 -14.22
CA VAL A 290 -5.64 17.76 -14.13
C VAL A 290 -5.87 17.31 -12.68
N SER A 291 -6.89 16.48 -12.48
CA SER A 291 -7.13 15.82 -11.19
C SER A 291 -6.45 14.46 -11.17
N VAL A 292 -5.51 14.26 -10.25
CA VAL A 292 -4.84 12.97 -10.03
C VAL A 292 -5.36 12.35 -8.75
N VAL A 293 -6.06 11.23 -8.86
CA VAL A 293 -6.70 10.56 -7.72
C VAL A 293 -6.19 9.12 -7.60
N GLY A 294 -5.64 8.80 -6.42
CA GLY A 294 -5.19 7.45 -6.08
C GLY A 294 -6.33 6.55 -5.61
N VAL A 295 -6.21 5.25 -5.87
CA VAL A 295 -7.01 4.21 -5.23
C VAL A 295 -6.07 3.16 -4.63
N PRO A 296 -6.10 2.94 -3.30
CA PRO A 296 -5.09 2.15 -2.59
C PRO A 296 -5.23 0.67 -2.88
N LYS A 297 -4.26 0.11 -3.60
CA LYS A 297 -4.20 -1.29 -4.03
C LYS A 297 -3.00 -1.99 -3.38
N THR A 298 -3.27 -2.77 -2.35
CA THR A 298 -2.33 -3.72 -1.74
C THR A 298 -3.12 -4.86 -1.14
N ILE A 299 -2.59 -6.08 -1.26
CA ILE A 299 -3.14 -7.23 -0.52
C ILE A 299 -2.59 -7.26 0.91
N ASP A 300 -1.47 -6.59 1.20
CA ASP A 300 -0.78 -6.67 2.49
C ASP A 300 -1.47 -5.80 3.57
N ASN A 301 -2.51 -5.04 3.21
CA ASN A 301 -3.21 -4.09 4.07
C ASN A 301 -2.30 -3.08 4.78
N ASP A 302 -1.29 -2.62 4.04
CA ASP A 302 -0.13 -1.91 4.57
C ASP A 302 -0.13 -0.41 4.22
N ILE A 303 -1.25 0.11 3.72
CA ILE A 303 -1.47 1.54 3.48
C ILE A 303 -1.78 2.25 4.80
N LEU A 304 -1.04 3.32 5.12
CA LEU A 304 -1.23 4.08 6.35
C LEU A 304 -2.60 4.76 6.41
N LEU A 305 -3.15 4.87 7.62
CA LEU A 305 -4.42 5.58 7.94
C LEU A 305 -5.69 4.95 7.35
N VAL A 306 -5.57 3.88 6.56
CA VAL A 306 -6.70 3.16 5.97
C VAL A 306 -6.95 1.88 6.77
N ASP A 307 -8.18 1.65 7.21
CA ASP A 307 -8.56 0.47 8.00
C ASP A 307 -8.34 -0.82 7.21
N LYS A 308 -8.76 -0.81 5.94
CA LYS A 308 -8.71 -1.94 5.02
C LYS A 308 -8.50 -1.50 3.58
N THR A 309 -7.56 -2.14 2.89
CA THR A 309 -7.37 -2.03 1.44
C THR A 309 -8.08 -3.16 0.70
N PHE A 310 -8.52 -2.89 -0.53
CA PHE A 310 -9.22 -3.90 -1.30
C PHE A 310 -8.27 -5.03 -1.73
N GLY A 311 -8.81 -6.25 -1.75
CA GLY A 311 -8.10 -7.48 -2.05
C GLY A 311 -7.50 -8.17 -0.83
N PHE A 312 -7.48 -7.50 0.34
CA PHE A 312 -6.98 -8.08 1.59
C PHE A 312 -7.86 -9.25 2.08
N ASP A 313 -9.18 -9.06 2.19
CA ASP A 313 -10.07 -10.12 2.68
C ASP A 313 -10.04 -11.33 1.74
N THR A 314 -10.00 -11.09 0.43
CA THR A 314 -9.87 -12.12 -0.59
C THR A 314 -8.52 -12.83 -0.49
N ALA A 315 -7.43 -12.10 -0.20
CA ALA A 315 -6.12 -12.70 -0.03
C ALA A 315 -6.08 -13.62 1.21
N VAL A 316 -6.68 -13.19 2.32
CA VAL A 316 -6.85 -14.01 3.53
C VAL A 316 -7.65 -15.28 3.21
N GLU A 317 -8.79 -15.14 2.53
CA GLU A 317 -9.64 -16.28 2.13
C GLU A 317 -8.90 -17.25 1.17
N ALA A 318 -8.13 -16.73 0.22
CA ALA A 318 -7.34 -17.55 -0.69
C ALA A 318 -6.19 -18.27 0.05
N ALA A 319 -5.56 -17.61 1.03
CA ALA A 319 -4.54 -18.22 1.89
C ALA A 319 -5.10 -19.38 2.71
N GLN A 320 -6.36 -19.32 3.16
CA GLN A 320 -7.01 -20.43 3.87
C GLN A 320 -6.98 -21.73 3.08
N LYS A 321 -7.12 -21.67 1.75
CA LYS A 321 -7.10 -22.87 0.90
C LYS A 321 -5.75 -23.56 0.96
N ALA A 322 -4.67 -22.79 0.94
CA ALA A 322 -3.31 -23.31 1.06
C ALA A 322 -3.01 -23.86 2.47
N ILE A 323 -3.47 -23.15 3.51
CA ILE A 323 -3.37 -23.60 4.90
C ILE A 323 -4.11 -24.94 5.08
N ASN A 324 -5.33 -25.06 4.55
CA ASN A 324 -6.09 -26.29 4.66
C ASN A 324 -5.44 -27.46 3.91
N SER A 325 -4.86 -27.22 2.73
CA SER A 325 -4.08 -28.26 2.03
C SER A 325 -2.85 -28.70 2.84
N ALA A 326 -2.09 -27.76 3.40
CA ALA A 326 -0.95 -28.07 4.26
C ALA A 326 -1.38 -28.81 5.54
N TYR A 327 -2.55 -28.46 6.11
CA TYR A 327 -3.11 -29.11 7.28
C TYR A 327 -3.45 -30.58 7.02
N ILE A 328 -4.15 -30.86 5.91
CA ILE A 328 -4.50 -32.23 5.52
C ILE A 328 -3.24 -33.08 5.31
N GLU A 329 -2.24 -32.53 4.63
CA GLU A 329 -0.94 -33.19 4.43
C GLU A 329 -0.22 -33.48 5.75
N ALA A 330 -0.14 -32.48 6.65
CA ALA A 330 0.56 -32.62 7.93
C ALA A 330 -0.13 -33.63 8.84
N GLN A 331 -1.46 -33.57 8.96
CA GLN A 331 -2.23 -34.47 9.81
C GLN A 331 -2.22 -35.92 9.30
N SER A 332 -2.12 -36.12 7.98
CA SER A 332 -2.14 -37.45 7.37
C SER A 332 -0.78 -38.15 7.38
N ALA A 333 0.30 -37.41 7.66
CA ALA A 333 1.66 -37.95 7.70
C ALA A 333 2.13 -38.23 9.14
N TYR A 334 2.91 -39.29 9.33
CA TYR A 334 3.57 -39.55 10.60
C TYR A 334 4.63 -38.46 10.87
N HIS A 335 4.47 -37.72 11.96
CA HIS A 335 5.29 -36.55 12.29
C HIS A 335 5.28 -35.49 11.16
N GLY A 336 4.09 -35.20 10.63
CA GLY A 336 3.92 -34.27 9.53
C GLY A 336 4.11 -32.80 9.93
N VAL A 337 4.77 -32.02 9.06
CA VAL A 337 4.92 -30.57 9.20
C VAL A 337 4.33 -29.89 7.97
N GLY A 338 3.21 -29.19 8.17
CA GLY A 338 2.57 -28.38 7.13
C GLY A 338 3.11 -26.97 7.19
N PHE A 339 3.78 -26.53 6.13
CA PHE A 339 4.48 -25.26 6.10
C PHE A 339 4.02 -24.37 4.94
N VAL A 340 3.44 -23.22 5.26
CA VAL A 340 2.88 -22.28 4.28
C VAL A 340 3.62 -20.95 4.34
N LYS A 341 4.17 -20.51 3.21
CA LYS A 341 4.64 -19.13 3.05
C LYS A 341 3.50 -18.28 2.49
N LEU A 342 3.24 -17.12 3.10
CA LEU A 342 2.27 -16.15 2.63
C LEU A 342 2.95 -14.82 2.28
N MET A 343 2.18 -13.97 1.63
CA MET A 343 2.54 -12.58 1.37
C MET A 343 2.72 -11.79 2.67
N GLY A 344 3.38 -10.64 2.56
CA GLY A 344 3.72 -9.79 3.70
C GLY A 344 5.18 -9.38 3.63
N ARG A 345 5.50 -8.48 2.70
CA ARG A 345 6.88 -8.03 2.44
C ARG A 345 7.48 -7.30 3.64
N THR A 346 6.68 -6.40 4.19
CA THR A 346 7.05 -5.45 5.25
C THR A 346 6.08 -5.54 6.43
N SER A 347 4.89 -6.11 6.23
CA SER A 347 3.89 -6.28 7.27
C SER A 347 3.27 -7.69 7.28
N GLY A 348 2.86 -8.14 8.46
CA GLY A 348 2.36 -9.49 8.71
C GLY A 348 0.85 -9.67 8.65
N PHE A 349 0.07 -8.71 8.15
CA PHE A 349 -1.39 -8.73 8.29
C PHE A 349 -2.05 -9.98 7.68
N ILE A 350 -1.63 -10.41 6.48
CA ILE A 350 -2.18 -11.62 5.85
C ILE A 350 -1.86 -12.85 6.71
N ALA A 351 -0.60 -13.02 7.12
CA ALA A 351 -0.20 -14.16 7.94
C ALA A 351 -0.94 -14.21 9.28
N MET A 352 -1.05 -13.07 9.98
CA MET A 352 -1.80 -12.95 11.23
C MET A 352 -3.30 -13.28 11.03
N HIS A 353 -3.97 -12.65 10.06
CA HIS A 353 -5.40 -12.85 9.84
C HIS A 353 -5.71 -14.26 9.33
N ALA A 354 -4.89 -14.81 8.43
CA ALA A 354 -5.07 -16.16 7.92
C ALA A 354 -4.83 -17.21 9.02
N SER A 355 -3.84 -17.00 9.90
CA SER A 355 -3.61 -17.89 11.04
C SER A 355 -4.81 -17.87 11.98
N LEU A 356 -5.25 -16.68 12.37
CA LEU A 356 -6.39 -16.49 13.27
C LEU A 356 -7.71 -17.03 12.69
N SER A 357 -8.01 -16.79 11.40
CA SER A 357 -9.25 -17.25 10.78
C SER A 357 -9.26 -18.77 10.55
N SER A 358 -8.09 -19.39 10.38
CA SER A 358 -8.00 -20.83 10.14
C SER A 358 -8.22 -21.66 11.39
N GLY A 359 -7.72 -21.18 12.54
CA GLY A 359 -7.63 -21.97 13.77
C GLY A 359 -6.74 -23.21 13.64
N GLN A 360 -5.94 -23.34 12.58
CA GLN A 360 -5.14 -24.51 12.26
C GLN A 360 -3.63 -24.30 12.48
N ILE A 361 -3.16 -23.06 12.52
CA ILE A 361 -1.74 -22.71 12.60
C ILE A 361 -1.24 -22.80 14.05
N ASP A 362 -0.11 -23.47 14.25
CA ASP A 362 0.56 -23.56 15.56
C ASP A 362 1.66 -22.49 15.68
N ILE A 363 2.32 -22.12 14.59
CA ILE A 363 3.41 -21.13 14.56
C ILE A 363 3.14 -20.09 13.46
N CYS A 364 2.93 -18.84 13.84
CA CYS A 364 2.80 -17.70 12.94
C CYS A 364 4.03 -16.78 13.06
N LEU A 365 4.74 -16.58 11.95
CA LEU A 365 5.95 -15.75 11.86
C LEU A 365 5.71 -14.56 10.94
N ILE A 366 5.90 -13.35 11.47
CA ILE A 366 5.63 -12.07 10.77
C ILE A 366 6.88 -11.18 10.76
N PRO A 367 7.00 -10.22 9.81
CA PRO A 367 8.18 -9.34 9.72
C PRO A 367 8.39 -8.45 10.95
N GLU A 368 7.33 -8.15 11.70
CA GLU A 368 7.38 -7.25 12.86
C GLU A 368 7.95 -7.89 14.13
N VAL A 369 8.03 -9.22 14.18
CA VAL A 369 8.45 -9.97 15.38
C VAL A 369 9.67 -10.82 15.02
N SER A 370 10.84 -10.47 15.58
CA SER A 370 12.06 -11.26 15.43
C SER A 370 11.93 -12.60 16.15
N PHE A 371 12.63 -13.62 15.66
CA PHE A 371 12.61 -14.95 16.28
C PHE A 371 13.95 -15.68 16.10
N ASN A 372 14.26 -16.54 17.08
CA ASN A 372 15.37 -17.47 17.01
C ASN A 372 14.89 -18.82 16.45
N LEU A 373 15.63 -19.37 15.47
CA LEU A 373 15.33 -20.71 14.96
C LEU A 373 15.83 -21.80 15.89
N ASP A 374 17.08 -21.66 16.31
CA ASP A 374 17.81 -22.61 17.13
C ASP A 374 17.71 -22.20 18.62
N GLY A 375 18.08 -23.10 19.53
CA GLY A 375 18.05 -22.87 20.98
C GLY A 375 16.79 -23.41 21.69
N PRO A 376 16.77 -23.43 23.04
CA PRO A 376 15.71 -24.06 23.82
C PRO A 376 14.33 -23.38 23.66
N ASN A 377 14.33 -22.06 23.41
CA ASN A 377 13.11 -21.28 23.13
C ASN A 377 12.95 -20.99 21.63
N GLY A 378 13.72 -21.66 20.77
CA GLY A 378 13.68 -21.42 19.33
C GLY A 378 12.47 -22.08 18.66
N VAL A 379 12.16 -21.62 17.44
CA VAL A 379 11.09 -22.19 16.60
C VAL A 379 11.26 -23.70 16.43
N LEU A 380 12.49 -24.20 16.26
CA LEU A 380 12.76 -25.63 16.04
C LEU A 380 12.51 -26.48 17.28
N ALA A 381 12.82 -25.98 18.48
CA ALA A 381 12.56 -26.70 19.73
C ALA A 381 11.05 -26.77 20.02
N HIS A 382 10.31 -25.69 19.76
CA HIS A 382 8.85 -25.73 19.87
C HIS A 382 8.21 -26.66 18.83
N LEU A 383 8.78 -26.72 17.62
CA LEU A 383 8.34 -27.66 16.60
C LEU A 383 8.55 -29.13 17.02
N GLU A 384 9.69 -29.46 17.64
CA GLU A 384 9.94 -30.78 18.25
C GLU A 384 8.86 -31.11 19.29
N HIS A 385 8.57 -30.18 20.21
CA HIS A 385 7.51 -30.33 21.21
C HIS A 385 6.13 -30.58 20.61
N LEU A 386 5.76 -29.87 19.55
CA LEU A 386 4.48 -30.08 18.84
C LEU A 386 4.43 -31.47 18.19
N ILE A 387 5.51 -31.91 17.55
CA ILE A 387 5.56 -33.26 16.96
C ILE A 387 5.42 -34.33 18.05
N GLU A 388 6.08 -34.18 19.19
CA GLU A 388 5.99 -35.14 20.30
C GLU A 388 4.61 -35.20 20.96
N THR A 389 3.94 -34.04 21.12
CA THR A 389 2.68 -33.95 21.88
C THR A 389 1.43 -34.04 21.01
N LYS A 390 1.47 -33.52 19.79
CA LYS A 390 0.35 -33.44 18.84
C LYS A 390 0.49 -34.41 17.67
N GLY A 391 1.70 -34.87 17.36
CA GLY A 391 1.99 -35.78 16.24
C GLY A 391 2.16 -35.10 14.88
N PHE A 392 1.80 -33.81 14.76
CA PHE A 392 1.98 -32.99 13.57
C PHE A 392 2.03 -31.50 13.95
N ALA A 393 2.50 -30.64 13.07
CA ALA A 393 2.60 -29.20 13.32
C ALA A 393 2.34 -28.34 12.08
N MET A 394 1.82 -27.14 12.30
CA MET A 394 1.47 -26.17 11.26
C MET A 394 2.22 -24.85 11.42
N ILE A 395 2.90 -24.42 10.36
CA ILE A 395 3.69 -23.19 10.33
C ILE A 395 3.18 -22.28 9.20
N CYS A 396 2.93 -21.02 9.52
CA CYS A 396 2.65 -19.95 8.57
C CYS A 396 3.72 -18.86 8.68
N VAL A 397 4.40 -18.53 7.58
CA VAL A 397 5.43 -17.48 7.54
C VAL A 397 5.10 -16.42 6.51
N ALA A 398 5.19 -15.14 6.86
CA ALA A 398 5.16 -14.06 5.87
C ALA A 398 6.51 -13.97 5.13
N GLU A 399 6.52 -13.65 3.84
CA GLU A 399 7.75 -13.58 3.03
C GLU A 399 8.84 -12.64 3.60
N GLY A 400 8.43 -11.59 4.33
CA GLY A 400 9.34 -10.64 4.97
C GLY A 400 9.84 -11.03 6.36
N ALA A 401 9.37 -12.14 6.93
CA ALA A 401 9.81 -12.59 8.25
C ALA A 401 11.22 -13.18 8.20
N GLY A 402 12.03 -12.99 9.24
CA GLY A 402 13.35 -13.61 9.39
C GLY A 402 14.38 -13.21 8.32
N GLN A 403 14.23 -12.07 7.66
CA GLN A 403 15.18 -11.62 6.61
C GLN A 403 16.58 -11.33 7.18
N GLU A 404 16.71 -11.12 8.48
CA GLU A 404 17.97 -11.02 9.23
C GLU A 404 18.73 -12.35 9.32
N LEU A 405 18.04 -13.48 9.14
CA LEU A 405 18.62 -14.82 9.16
C LEU A 405 19.19 -15.24 7.79
N LEU A 406 18.93 -14.44 6.76
CA LEU A 406 19.29 -14.70 5.38
C LEU A 406 20.41 -13.75 4.93
N GLU A 407 21.26 -14.23 4.03
CA GLU A 407 22.16 -13.33 3.31
C GLU A 407 21.33 -12.34 2.48
N LYS A 408 21.64 -11.05 2.62
CA LYS A 408 20.93 -10.00 1.91
C LYS A 408 21.24 -10.06 0.42
N SER A 409 20.21 -10.21 -0.39
CA SER A 409 20.33 -9.93 -1.81
C SER A 409 20.56 -8.43 -2.03
N HIS A 410 21.60 -8.08 -2.80
CA HIS A 410 21.81 -6.69 -3.25
C HIS A 410 20.99 -6.34 -4.51
N ALA A 411 20.12 -7.24 -4.97
CA ALA A 411 19.29 -7.02 -6.14
C ALA A 411 18.06 -6.15 -5.81
N THR A 412 17.68 -5.31 -6.78
CA THR A 412 16.46 -4.51 -6.73
C THR A 412 15.56 -4.83 -7.92
N ASP A 413 14.24 -4.75 -7.73
CA ASP A 413 13.29 -4.83 -8.82
C ASP A 413 13.29 -3.57 -9.70
N ALA A 414 12.53 -3.58 -10.80
CA ALA A 414 12.43 -2.44 -11.72
C ALA A 414 11.83 -1.16 -11.11
N SER A 415 11.26 -1.25 -9.89
CA SER A 415 10.77 -0.09 -9.12
C SER A 415 11.73 0.34 -8.02
N GLY A 416 12.91 -0.29 -7.92
CA GLY A 416 13.94 0.01 -6.91
C GLY A 416 13.73 -0.70 -5.57
N ASN A 417 12.76 -1.61 -5.44
CA ASN A 417 12.55 -2.33 -4.19
C ASN A 417 13.57 -3.47 -4.04
N ALA A 418 14.11 -3.66 -2.84
CA ALA A 418 14.97 -4.81 -2.55
C ALA A 418 14.23 -6.14 -2.83
N VAL A 419 14.91 -7.08 -3.48
CA VAL A 419 14.42 -8.44 -3.68
C VAL A 419 14.69 -9.23 -2.40
N LEU A 420 13.64 -9.74 -1.76
CA LEU A 420 13.76 -10.54 -0.54
C LEU A 420 14.35 -11.91 -0.84
N SER A 421 15.13 -12.43 0.10
CA SER A 421 15.59 -13.82 0.08
C SER A 421 14.44 -14.76 0.48
N ASP A 422 14.37 -15.96 -0.10
CA ASP A 422 13.24 -16.87 0.14
C ASP A 422 13.34 -17.56 1.52
N ILE A 423 12.70 -16.96 2.52
CA ILE A 423 12.61 -17.50 3.87
C ILE A 423 11.94 -18.89 3.91
N GLY A 424 10.98 -19.15 3.00
CA GLY A 424 10.29 -20.43 2.95
C GLY A 424 11.25 -21.59 2.65
N VAL A 425 12.08 -21.45 1.62
CA VAL A 425 13.07 -22.49 1.29
C VAL A 425 14.10 -22.64 2.42
N HIS A 426 14.56 -21.53 3.00
CA HIS A 426 15.54 -21.57 4.09
C HIS A 426 15.01 -22.31 5.33
N LEU A 427 13.81 -21.95 5.79
CA LEU A 427 13.19 -22.60 6.95
C LEU A 427 12.92 -24.08 6.69
N GLN A 428 12.45 -24.44 5.49
CA GLN A 428 12.23 -25.84 5.14
C GLN A 428 13.53 -26.67 5.25
N GLN A 429 14.64 -26.13 4.76
CA GLN A 429 15.95 -26.79 4.85
C GLN A 429 16.45 -26.89 6.30
N LYS A 430 16.28 -25.82 7.09
CA LYS A 430 16.62 -25.80 8.52
C LYS A 430 15.83 -26.83 9.32
N ILE A 431 14.52 -26.91 9.13
CA ILE A 431 13.64 -27.90 9.77
C ILE A 431 14.11 -29.32 9.42
N LYS A 432 14.27 -29.64 8.13
CA LYS A 432 14.71 -30.97 7.69
C LYS A 432 16.06 -31.37 8.28
N ARG A 433 17.01 -30.43 8.34
CA ARG A 433 18.33 -30.66 8.94
C ARG A 433 18.22 -30.94 10.45
N HIS A 434 17.46 -30.13 11.17
CA HIS A 434 17.31 -30.25 12.62
C HIS A 434 16.79 -31.64 13.04
N PHE A 435 15.69 -32.10 12.43
CA PHE A 435 15.13 -33.42 12.72
C PHE A 435 16.11 -34.55 12.34
N LYS A 436 16.81 -34.43 11.21
CA LYS A 436 17.83 -35.41 10.79
C LYS A 436 18.98 -35.51 11.79
N GLU A 437 19.49 -34.38 12.30
CA GLU A 437 20.59 -34.35 13.28
C GLU A 437 20.19 -34.94 14.64
N LYS A 438 18.92 -34.79 15.03
CA LYS A 438 18.34 -35.42 16.22
C LYS A 438 17.99 -36.91 16.06
N GLY A 439 18.10 -37.47 14.86
CA GLY A 439 17.65 -38.84 14.57
C GLY A 439 16.14 -39.01 14.60
N LEU A 440 15.39 -37.92 14.46
CA LEU A 440 13.93 -37.90 14.42
C LEU A 440 13.45 -37.83 12.97
N TYR A 441 12.33 -38.50 12.67
CA TYR A 441 11.67 -38.41 11.38
C TYR A 441 10.61 -37.30 11.41
N ALA A 442 10.57 -36.46 10.37
CA ALA A 442 9.50 -35.49 10.13
C ALA A 442 9.25 -35.32 8.62
N ASP A 443 7.99 -35.38 8.20
CA ASP A 443 7.59 -35.19 6.79
C ASP A 443 7.15 -33.74 6.55
N VAL A 444 8.02 -32.95 5.94
CA VAL A 444 7.81 -31.50 5.76
C VAL A 444 7.23 -31.19 4.37
N LYS A 445 5.98 -30.74 4.31
CA LYS A 445 5.33 -30.24 3.10
C LYS A 445 5.32 -28.72 3.07
N TYR A 446 5.94 -28.14 2.04
CA TYR A 446 6.02 -26.70 1.85
C TYR A 446 5.08 -26.25 0.73
N ILE A 447 4.25 -25.25 1.01
CA ILE A 447 3.31 -24.64 0.07
C ILE A 447 3.58 -23.14 -0.06
N ASP A 448 3.75 -22.69 -1.30
CA ASP A 448 3.82 -21.28 -1.68
C ASP A 448 2.64 -20.93 -2.62
N PRO A 449 1.54 -20.37 -2.09
CA PRO A 449 0.36 -20.00 -2.87
C PRO A 449 0.44 -18.57 -3.41
N THR A 450 1.59 -17.90 -3.35
CA THR A 450 1.78 -16.45 -3.65
C THR A 450 0.99 -15.99 -4.88
N TYR A 451 1.13 -16.65 -6.03
CA TYR A 451 0.43 -16.23 -7.25
C TYR A 451 -1.06 -16.58 -7.24
N MET A 452 -1.44 -17.68 -6.59
CA MET A 452 -2.83 -18.09 -6.42
C MET A 452 -3.61 -17.10 -5.57
N VAL A 453 -2.97 -16.52 -4.54
CA VAL A 453 -3.59 -15.54 -3.64
C VAL A 453 -3.92 -14.23 -4.35
N ARG A 454 -3.03 -13.74 -5.23
CA ARG A 454 -3.19 -12.42 -5.87
C ARG A 454 -3.96 -12.42 -7.20
N ALA A 455 -4.13 -13.59 -7.83
CA ALA A 455 -4.70 -13.73 -9.17
C ALA A 455 -6.20 -14.07 -9.19
N VAL A 456 -6.80 -14.36 -8.04
CA VAL A 456 -8.23 -14.69 -7.93
C VAL A 456 -9.13 -13.45 -8.10
N ARG A 457 -10.41 -13.69 -8.37
CA ARG A 457 -11.45 -12.65 -8.33
C ARG A 457 -11.65 -12.16 -6.89
N ALA A 458 -12.10 -10.92 -6.72
CA ALA A 458 -12.51 -10.42 -5.40
C ALA A 458 -13.69 -11.22 -4.84
N ASN A 459 -13.70 -11.44 -3.53
CA ASN A 459 -14.87 -11.94 -2.81
C ASN A 459 -15.91 -10.81 -2.62
N ALA A 460 -17.05 -11.14 -2.01
CA ALA A 460 -18.15 -10.17 -1.86
C ALA A 460 -17.78 -8.93 -1.04
N SER A 461 -16.99 -9.10 0.04
CA SER A 461 -16.54 -8.00 0.89
C SER A 461 -15.66 -7.03 0.11
N ASP A 462 -14.64 -7.54 -0.57
CA ASP A 462 -13.73 -6.74 -1.38
C ASP A 462 -14.43 -6.13 -2.60
N ALA A 463 -15.34 -6.84 -3.26
CA ALA A 463 -16.09 -6.31 -4.40
C ALA A 463 -16.93 -5.09 -4.02
N ILE A 464 -17.55 -5.10 -2.83
CA ILE A 464 -18.26 -3.94 -2.27
C ILE A 464 -17.26 -2.80 -2.01
N LEU A 465 -16.13 -3.08 -1.35
CA LEU A 465 -15.11 -2.07 -1.07
C LEU A 465 -14.57 -1.44 -2.37
N CYS A 466 -14.19 -2.25 -3.37
CA CYS A 466 -13.77 -1.79 -4.69
C CYS A 466 -14.80 -0.88 -5.34
N THR A 467 -16.08 -1.25 -5.24
CA THR A 467 -17.18 -0.45 -5.79
C THR A 467 -17.22 0.93 -5.13
N VAL A 468 -17.21 1.00 -3.81
CA VAL A 468 -17.30 2.28 -3.10
C VAL A 468 -16.06 3.13 -3.32
N LEU A 469 -14.85 2.53 -3.30
CA LEU A 469 -13.61 3.24 -3.57
C LEU A 469 -13.59 3.82 -5.00
N GLY A 470 -14.00 3.04 -6.01
CA GLY A 470 -14.10 3.52 -7.39
C GLY A 470 -15.08 4.67 -7.57
N GLN A 471 -16.24 4.63 -6.89
CA GLN A 471 -17.21 5.73 -6.88
C GLN A 471 -16.62 6.99 -6.26
N ASN A 472 -16.04 6.85 -5.07
CA ASN A 472 -15.48 7.97 -4.31
C ASN A 472 -14.29 8.61 -5.03
N ALA A 473 -13.46 7.84 -5.74
CA ALA A 473 -12.40 8.39 -6.56
C ALA A 473 -12.96 9.37 -7.62
N VAL A 474 -14.00 8.97 -8.34
CA VAL A 474 -14.67 9.81 -9.34
C VAL A 474 -15.37 11.02 -8.70
N HIS A 475 -16.05 10.82 -7.57
CA HIS A 475 -16.67 11.91 -6.82
C HIS A 475 -15.64 12.95 -6.38
N GLY A 476 -14.48 12.52 -5.88
CA GLY A 476 -13.39 13.40 -5.47
C GLY A 476 -12.81 14.21 -6.62
N ALA A 477 -12.57 13.57 -7.77
CA ALA A 477 -12.09 14.25 -8.97
C ALA A 477 -13.08 15.31 -9.47
N PHE A 478 -14.38 14.99 -9.54
CA PHE A 478 -15.40 15.97 -9.92
C PHE A 478 -15.55 17.10 -8.91
N ALA A 479 -15.39 16.80 -7.62
CA ALA A 479 -15.35 17.78 -6.55
C ALA A 479 -14.09 18.65 -6.57
N GLY A 480 -13.17 18.46 -7.54
CA GLY A 480 -11.99 19.30 -7.73
C GLY A 480 -10.81 18.93 -6.83
N PHE A 481 -10.90 17.83 -6.07
CA PHE A 481 -9.78 17.33 -5.28
C PHE A 481 -8.77 16.61 -6.18
N SER A 482 -7.49 16.80 -5.87
CA SER A 482 -6.36 16.15 -6.55
C SER A 482 -5.25 15.86 -5.55
N GLY A 483 -4.34 14.93 -5.87
CA GLY A 483 -3.31 14.52 -4.92
C GLY A 483 -3.88 13.81 -3.70
N ILE A 484 -5.08 13.24 -3.83
CA ILE A 484 -5.81 12.54 -2.78
C ILE A 484 -5.94 11.05 -3.10
N THR A 485 -6.18 10.27 -2.06
CA THR A 485 -6.63 8.88 -2.15
C THR A 485 -7.91 8.70 -1.34
N THR A 486 -8.64 7.63 -1.62
CA THR A 486 -9.89 7.27 -0.94
C THR A 486 -9.69 6.01 -0.12
N GLY A 487 -10.27 5.97 1.08
CA GLY A 487 -10.10 4.84 2.00
C GLY A 487 -11.23 4.72 3.00
N THR A 488 -11.13 3.70 3.85
CA THR A 488 -12.00 3.52 5.02
C THR A 488 -11.24 3.94 6.28
N CYS A 489 -11.90 4.68 7.15
CA CYS A 489 -11.39 5.08 8.45
C CYS A 489 -12.54 5.05 9.47
N ASN A 490 -12.39 4.23 10.52
CA ASN A 490 -13.41 3.97 11.52
C ASN A 490 -14.78 3.70 10.89
N THR A 491 -14.85 2.80 9.91
CA THR A 491 -16.06 2.43 9.13
C THR A 491 -16.64 3.52 8.20
N HIS A 492 -16.05 4.72 8.18
CA HIS A 492 -16.46 5.81 7.30
C HIS A 492 -15.55 5.90 6.08
N TYR A 493 -16.10 6.27 4.93
CA TYR A 493 -15.31 6.54 3.74
C TYR A 493 -14.77 7.97 3.77
N VAL A 494 -13.48 8.12 3.53
CA VAL A 494 -12.76 9.39 3.69
C VAL A 494 -11.82 9.65 2.51
N TYR A 495 -11.50 10.93 2.31
CA TYR A 495 -10.39 11.34 1.46
C TYR A 495 -9.17 11.65 2.34
N LEU A 496 -8.00 11.23 1.88
CA LEU A 496 -6.73 11.44 2.55
C LEU A 496 -5.72 12.01 1.55
N PRO A 497 -4.89 13.00 1.93
CA PRO A 497 -3.79 13.44 1.07
C PRO A 497 -2.80 12.29 0.84
N ILE A 498 -2.37 12.10 -0.41
CA ILE A 498 -1.43 11.03 -0.75
C ILE A 498 -0.14 11.18 0.06
N THR A 499 0.32 12.43 0.27
CA THR A 499 1.52 12.76 1.05
C THR A 499 1.50 12.20 2.47
N GLU A 500 0.33 12.10 3.11
CA GLU A 500 0.19 11.55 4.46
C GLU A 500 0.14 10.04 4.47
N VAL A 501 -0.49 9.45 3.44
CA VAL A 501 -0.65 8.00 3.31
C VAL A 501 0.65 7.27 2.98
N ILE A 502 1.54 7.91 2.21
CA ILE A 502 2.82 7.30 1.79
C ILE A 502 4.00 7.56 2.76
N LYS A 503 3.76 8.17 3.93
CA LYS A 503 4.84 8.51 4.87
C LYS A 503 5.58 7.30 5.41
N SER A 504 4.83 6.23 5.66
CA SER A 504 5.35 4.99 6.21
C SER A 504 4.36 3.88 5.90
N THR A 505 4.87 2.67 5.79
CA THR A 505 4.04 1.48 5.69
C THR A 505 3.34 1.22 7.03
N ARG A 506 2.09 0.75 6.98
CA ARG A 506 1.36 0.28 8.15
C ARG A 506 1.85 -1.12 8.53
N HIS A 507 2.16 -1.30 9.80
CA HIS A 507 2.65 -2.56 10.37
C HIS A 507 1.64 -3.13 11.37
N VAL A 508 1.70 -4.45 11.57
CA VAL A 508 1.08 -5.10 12.73
C VAL A 508 1.77 -4.58 13.98
N ASP A 509 1.02 -4.01 14.93
CA ASP A 509 1.57 -3.68 16.24
C ASP A 509 1.66 -4.98 17.09
N PRO A 510 2.87 -5.43 17.46
CA PRO A 510 3.05 -6.64 18.27
C PRO A 510 2.44 -6.52 19.68
N ASN A 511 2.15 -5.31 20.16
CA ASN A 511 1.48 -5.10 21.44
C ASN A 511 -0.04 -4.95 21.30
N SER A 512 -0.57 -5.08 20.08
CA SER A 512 -1.99 -4.92 19.82
C SER A 512 -2.80 -6.11 20.32
N ARG A 513 -4.06 -5.85 20.69
CA ARG A 513 -5.01 -6.91 21.05
C ARG A 513 -5.26 -7.88 19.89
N MET A 514 -5.05 -7.47 18.64
CA MET A 514 -5.22 -8.36 17.49
C MET A 514 -4.10 -9.40 17.41
N TRP A 515 -2.84 -8.97 17.56
CA TRP A 515 -1.71 -9.91 17.59
C TRP A 515 -1.79 -10.84 18.80
N HIS A 516 -2.14 -10.33 19.98
CA HIS A 516 -2.32 -11.17 21.17
C HIS A 516 -3.43 -12.24 20.99
N ARG A 517 -4.51 -11.93 20.25
CA ARG A 517 -5.53 -12.92 19.89
C ARG A 517 -4.96 -14.01 18.98
N CYS A 518 -4.10 -13.63 18.02
CA CYS A 518 -3.38 -14.59 17.18
C CYS A 518 -2.51 -15.52 18.05
N LEU A 519 -1.65 -14.97 18.90
CA LEU A 519 -0.80 -15.76 19.82
C LEU A 519 -1.61 -16.67 20.75
N THR A 520 -2.71 -16.17 21.31
CA THR A 520 -3.60 -16.98 22.17
C THR A 520 -4.26 -18.12 21.38
N SER A 521 -4.60 -17.87 20.11
CA SER A 521 -5.23 -18.87 19.25
C SER A 521 -4.24 -19.93 18.76
N THR A 522 -2.99 -19.56 18.48
CA THR A 522 -1.95 -20.51 18.04
C THR A 522 -1.33 -21.25 19.22
N GLY A 523 -1.33 -20.63 20.41
CA GLY A 523 -0.64 -21.16 21.59
C GLY A 523 0.87 -21.05 21.52
N GLN A 524 1.41 -20.33 20.52
CA GLN A 524 2.86 -20.22 20.34
C GLN A 524 3.53 -19.40 21.45
N PRO A 525 4.73 -19.77 21.90
CA PRO A 525 5.54 -18.96 22.81
C PRO A 525 6.24 -17.83 22.05
N ASP A 526 6.88 -16.94 22.80
CA ASP A 526 7.86 -16.00 22.26
C ASP A 526 9.16 -16.75 21.91
N PHE A 527 9.72 -16.49 20.74
CA PHE A 527 10.89 -17.19 20.22
C PHE A 527 12.19 -16.38 20.41
N HIS A 528 12.55 -16.08 21.67
CA HIS A 528 13.73 -15.27 22.02
C HIS A 528 14.76 -16.02 22.87
#